data_AF-A0A1X0P1L0-F1
#
_entry.id   AF-A0A1X0P1L0-F1
#
_cell.length_a   1.000
_cell.length_b   1.000
_cell.length_c   1.000
_cell.angle_alpha   90.00
_cell.angle_beta   90.00
_cell.angle_gamma   90.00
#
_symmetry.space_group_name_H-M   'P 1'
#
loop_
_entity.id
_entity.type
_entity.pdbx_description
1 polymer ?
#
loop_
_entity_poly.entity_id
_entity_poly.type
_entity_poly.pdbx_seq_one_letter_code
_entity_poly.pdbx_strand_id
1 'polypeptide(L)'
;MANEVNIIRTRIRFVNEFNYFELFSEHPFTVISCESFTGSAAPSQQSFPICAKKSDGASSDYVAVLWALEPDCEYCVSLSFSGEDKAVQILVRTKPIFGPMIMCKPSAVIHPDQPFSDDFLECVQAQKENYMFIEKPTKSVQELLMLLFYHSLFALPSEICGVNIFVLPNGKDGRFCIDLRYQGIEWRRNKKIRRLVASNKFAIVVNRNIGDSLRLAQEYHSGPPNSTWLDDDYVALLADMAKSPKFGVRIMCVELLEKSTSKVMAGCLGYALGSVYHDFTMFTLERSAEGFGTILTKLLGESLQRCGYDLWYWGFRIDYMKQFEGKYGGKIIPKPEFLQRWTQYRDIQPACTVDEYIYSGKSWLPYAV
;
A
#
# COMPACT_ATOMS: atom_id res chain seq x y z
N MET A 1 16.03 -25.32 -5.82
CA MET A 1 16.29 -26.46 -6.73
C MET A 1 15.16 -26.48 -7.73
N ALA A 2 15.44 -26.22 -9.00
CA ALA A 2 14.45 -26.30 -10.08
C ALA A 2 14.30 -27.78 -10.48
N ASN A 3 13.05 -28.26 -10.56
CA ASN A 3 12.77 -29.57 -11.13
C ASN A 3 12.37 -29.36 -12.59
N GLU A 4 13.01 -30.06 -13.52
CA GLU A 4 12.63 -30.06 -14.94
C GLU A 4 11.67 -31.21 -15.22
N VAL A 5 10.55 -30.92 -15.87
CA VAL A 5 9.64 -31.95 -16.39
C VAL A 5 9.61 -31.83 -17.91
N ASN A 6 10.02 -32.90 -18.61
CA ASN A 6 9.92 -32.98 -20.06
C ASN A 6 8.50 -33.42 -20.43
N ILE A 7 7.65 -32.45 -20.75
CA ILE A 7 6.35 -32.74 -21.36
C ILE A 7 6.49 -32.43 -22.84
N ILE A 8 6.05 -33.39 -23.64
CA ILE A 8 6.14 -33.48 -25.11
C ILE A 8 6.31 -32.09 -25.74
N ARG A 9 7.57 -31.74 -26.06
CA ARG A 9 8.05 -30.51 -26.76
C ARG A 9 8.27 -29.22 -25.98
N THR A 10 7.97 -29.14 -24.69
CA THR A 10 8.24 -27.94 -23.88
C THR A 10 9.00 -28.30 -22.59
N ARG A 11 10.17 -27.67 -22.39
CA ARG A 11 10.87 -27.69 -21.10
C ARG A 11 10.20 -26.71 -20.16
N ILE A 12 9.42 -27.23 -19.21
CA ILE A 12 8.89 -26.40 -18.14
C ILE A 12 9.88 -26.48 -16.97
N ARG A 13 10.51 -25.35 -16.70
CA ARG A 13 11.22 -25.12 -15.44
C ARG A 13 10.29 -24.40 -14.50
N PHE A 14 10.43 -24.70 -13.22
CA PHE A 14 9.77 -23.91 -12.20
C PHE A 14 10.65 -23.61 -10.99
N VAL A 15 10.48 -22.40 -10.48
CA VAL A 15 10.99 -22.00 -9.18
C VAL A 15 9.85 -22.17 -8.19
N ASN A 16 10.08 -23.02 -7.19
CA ASN A 16 9.13 -23.29 -6.13
C ASN A 16 9.56 -22.53 -4.90
N GLU A 17 8.74 -21.60 -4.45
CA GLU A 17 8.92 -20.93 -3.16
C GLU A 17 7.68 -21.13 -2.29
N PHE A 18 7.69 -20.53 -1.10
CA PHE A 18 6.74 -20.84 -0.03
C PHE A 18 5.26 -20.77 -0.43
N ASN A 19 4.89 -19.90 -1.37
CA ASN A 19 3.49 -19.72 -1.77
C ASN A 19 3.29 -19.28 -3.23
N TYR A 20 4.30 -19.48 -4.10
CA TYR A 20 4.19 -19.19 -5.52
C TYR A 20 5.04 -20.11 -6.39
N PHE A 21 4.71 -20.17 -7.69
CA PHE A 21 5.50 -20.82 -8.72
C PHE A 21 5.76 -19.89 -9.89
N GLU A 22 6.98 -19.91 -10.42
CA GLU A 22 7.26 -19.39 -11.76
C GLU A 22 7.28 -20.55 -12.73
N LEU A 23 6.59 -20.46 -13.86
CA LEU A 23 6.61 -21.44 -14.94
C LEU A 23 7.33 -20.83 -16.13
N PHE A 24 8.34 -21.51 -16.67
CA PHE A 24 9.11 -21.06 -17.83
C PHE A 24 8.87 -21.96 -19.04
N SER A 25 8.91 -21.40 -20.24
CA SER A 25 8.78 -22.12 -21.51
C SER A 25 9.45 -21.37 -22.65
N GLU A 26 10.08 -22.08 -23.59
CA GLU A 26 10.63 -21.47 -24.82
C GLU A 26 9.52 -20.97 -25.78
N HIS A 27 8.27 -21.38 -25.55
CA HIS A 27 7.11 -21.03 -26.35
C HIS A 27 6.03 -20.28 -25.54
N PRO A 28 5.26 -19.37 -26.15
CA PRO A 28 4.13 -18.73 -25.50
C PRO A 28 3.14 -19.77 -24.99
N PHE A 29 2.65 -19.57 -23.77
CA PHE A 29 1.64 -20.43 -23.17
C PHE A 29 0.69 -19.63 -22.29
N THR A 30 -0.43 -20.25 -21.96
CA THR A 30 -1.46 -19.71 -21.09
C THR A 30 -1.76 -20.71 -19.99
N VAL A 31 -1.71 -20.28 -18.74
CA VAL A 31 -2.23 -21.05 -17.62
C VAL A 31 -3.75 -20.93 -17.61
N ILE A 32 -4.44 -22.05 -17.80
CA ILE A 32 -5.90 -22.12 -17.86
C ILE A 32 -6.50 -22.25 -16.45
N SER A 33 -5.87 -23.06 -15.59
CA SER A 33 -6.31 -23.28 -14.22
C SER A 33 -5.17 -23.78 -13.32
N CYS A 34 -5.33 -23.61 -12.01
CA CYS A 34 -4.45 -24.13 -10.97
C CYS A 34 -5.29 -24.59 -9.78
N GLU A 35 -5.48 -25.90 -9.66
CA GLU A 35 -6.39 -26.52 -8.69
C GLU A 35 -5.62 -27.40 -7.70
N SER A 36 -6.04 -27.45 -6.43
CA SER A 36 -5.42 -28.34 -5.44
C SER A 36 -5.65 -29.80 -5.83
N PHE A 37 -4.57 -30.58 -5.95
CA PHE A 37 -4.64 -31.99 -6.31
C PHE A 37 -5.18 -32.86 -5.17
N THR A 38 -4.81 -32.54 -3.92
CA THR A 38 -5.21 -33.31 -2.72
C THR A 38 -6.61 -32.95 -2.22
N GLY A 39 -7.24 -31.89 -2.75
CA GLY A 39 -8.57 -31.41 -2.35
C GLY A 39 -8.63 -30.80 -0.94
N SER A 40 -7.53 -30.82 -0.19
CA SER A 40 -7.42 -30.27 1.17
C SER A 40 -7.04 -28.79 1.18
N ALA A 41 -6.41 -28.30 0.11
CA ALA A 41 -5.90 -26.94 0.03
C ALA A 41 -6.90 -25.99 -0.62
N ALA A 42 -6.83 -24.71 -0.26
CA ALA A 42 -7.53 -23.67 -0.98
C ALA A 42 -7.02 -23.61 -2.44
N PRO A 43 -7.91 -23.45 -3.44
CA PRO A 43 -7.49 -23.20 -4.82
C PRO A 43 -6.73 -21.88 -4.92
N SER A 44 -5.94 -21.71 -5.99
CA SER A 44 -5.29 -20.42 -6.26
C SER A 44 -6.34 -19.31 -6.26
N GLN A 45 -6.00 -18.19 -5.63
CA GLN A 45 -6.89 -17.05 -5.54
C GLN A 45 -6.79 -16.11 -6.76
N GLN A 46 -5.84 -16.37 -7.66
CA GLN A 46 -5.68 -15.65 -8.92
C GLN A 46 -6.86 -15.83 -9.85
N SER A 47 -7.00 -14.86 -10.77
CA SER A 47 -7.93 -14.97 -11.89
C SER A 47 -7.23 -15.63 -13.06
N PHE A 48 -7.90 -16.59 -13.69
CA PHE A 48 -7.43 -17.29 -14.89
C PHE A 48 -8.33 -16.93 -16.08
N PRO A 49 -7.83 -17.00 -17.33
CA PRO A 49 -6.48 -17.46 -17.72
C PRO A 49 -5.35 -16.45 -17.44
N ILE A 50 -4.12 -16.95 -17.30
CA ILE A 50 -2.90 -16.13 -17.18
C ILE A 50 -2.02 -16.38 -18.41
N CYS A 51 -1.82 -15.37 -19.24
CA CYS A 51 -0.92 -15.46 -20.38
C CYS A 51 0.53 -15.25 -19.92
N ALA A 52 1.43 -16.15 -20.34
CA ALA A 52 2.84 -16.00 -20.05
C ALA A 52 3.43 -14.78 -20.77
N LYS A 53 4.26 -14.02 -20.06
CA LYS A 53 4.97 -12.83 -20.55
C LYS A 53 6.36 -13.23 -21.00
N LYS A 54 6.94 -12.50 -21.94
CA LYS A 54 8.34 -12.73 -22.32
C LYS A 54 9.24 -12.25 -21.18
N SER A 55 10.21 -13.05 -20.76
CA SER A 55 11.19 -12.65 -19.75
C SER A 55 12.09 -11.54 -20.31
N ASP A 56 12.38 -10.52 -19.50
CA ASP A 56 13.27 -9.41 -19.85
C ASP A 56 14.77 -9.77 -19.75
N GLY A 57 15.08 -11.03 -19.42
CA GLY A 57 16.45 -11.55 -19.28
C GLY A 57 17.10 -12.01 -20.59
N ALA A 58 18.31 -12.57 -20.47
CA ALA A 58 19.05 -13.14 -21.60
C ALA A 58 18.44 -14.44 -22.15
N SER A 59 17.49 -15.07 -21.44
CA SER A 59 16.75 -16.22 -21.96
C SER A 59 15.54 -15.74 -22.77
N SER A 60 15.28 -16.42 -23.89
CA SER A 60 14.12 -16.16 -24.75
C SER A 60 12.82 -16.76 -24.19
N ASP A 61 12.75 -17.00 -22.89
CA ASP A 61 11.68 -17.77 -22.28
C ASP A 61 10.46 -16.89 -22.00
N TYR A 62 9.30 -17.52 -22.06
CA TYR A 62 8.04 -17.02 -21.55
C TYR A 62 7.88 -17.46 -20.10
N VAL A 63 7.43 -16.55 -19.24
CA VAL A 63 7.20 -16.78 -17.81
C VAL A 63 5.74 -16.50 -17.43
N ALA A 64 5.14 -17.38 -16.64
CA ALA A 64 3.88 -17.11 -15.96
C ALA A 64 4.06 -17.39 -14.46
N VAL A 65 3.55 -16.51 -13.60
CA VAL A 65 3.69 -16.66 -12.15
C VAL A 65 2.35 -16.99 -11.51
N LEU A 66 2.36 -18.05 -10.70
CA LEU A 66 1.21 -18.51 -9.92
C LEU A 66 1.40 -18.12 -8.47
N TRP A 67 0.56 -17.22 -7.98
CA TRP A 67 0.61 -16.60 -6.65
C TRP A 67 -0.45 -17.16 -5.69
N ALA A 68 -0.29 -16.81 -4.41
CA ALA A 68 -1.28 -17.02 -3.35
C ALA A 68 -1.67 -18.50 -3.16
N LEU A 69 -0.68 -19.38 -3.28
CA LEU A 69 -0.84 -20.81 -3.12
C LEU A 69 -0.63 -21.20 -1.66
N GLU A 70 -1.30 -22.27 -1.24
CA GLU A 70 -1.11 -22.84 0.08
C GLU A 70 0.24 -23.55 0.16
N PRO A 71 1.04 -23.31 1.20
CA PRO A 71 2.29 -24.01 1.42
C PRO A 71 2.09 -25.52 1.64
N ASP A 72 3.11 -26.33 1.34
CA ASP A 72 3.10 -27.79 1.41
C ASP A 72 1.91 -28.48 0.71
N CYS A 73 1.43 -27.92 -0.39
CA CYS A 73 0.29 -28.43 -1.13
C CYS A 73 0.67 -28.77 -2.57
N GLU A 74 0.05 -29.83 -3.11
CA GLU A 74 0.16 -30.22 -4.51
C GLU A 74 -0.96 -29.59 -5.34
N TYR A 75 -0.59 -29.09 -6.51
CA TYR A 75 -1.47 -28.42 -7.45
C TYR A 75 -1.38 -29.06 -8.82
N CYS A 76 -2.53 -29.25 -9.46
CA CYS A 76 -2.66 -29.58 -10.87
C CYS A 76 -2.83 -28.27 -11.66
N VAL A 77 -1.88 -27.99 -12.54
CA VAL A 77 -1.87 -26.78 -13.37
C VAL A 77 -2.13 -27.18 -14.82
N SER A 78 -3.18 -26.59 -15.39
CA SER A 78 -3.54 -26.81 -16.79
C SER A 78 -2.98 -25.69 -17.66
N LEU A 79 -2.25 -26.06 -18.71
CA LEU A 79 -1.55 -25.17 -19.63
C LEU A 79 -2.06 -25.35 -21.05
N SER A 80 -2.14 -24.27 -21.82
CA SER A 80 -2.38 -24.31 -23.27
C SER A 80 -1.24 -23.62 -24.00
N PHE A 81 -0.74 -24.27 -25.05
CA PHE A 81 0.28 -23.74 -25.95
C PHE A 81 -0.37 -23.31 -27.27
N SER A 82 0.18 -22.27 -27.90
CA SER A 82 -0.32 -21.81 -29.19
C SER A 82 -0.16 -22.90 -30.25
N GLY A 83 -1.25 -23.26 -30.94
CA GLY A 83 -1.25 -24.28 -31.99
C GLY A 83 -1.44 -25.72 -31.49
N GLU A 84 -1.72 -25.93 -30.20
CA GLU A 84 -2.07 -27.23 -29.65
C GLU A 84 -3.54 -27.29 -29.23
N ASP A 85 -4.25 -28.34 -29.68
CA ASP A 85 -5.69 -28.52 -29.37
C ASP A 85 -5.93 -29.07 -27.96
N LYS A 86 -4.89 -29.59 -27.28
CA LYS A 86 -5.02 -30.24 -25.98
C LYS A 86 -4.24 -29.48 -24.91
N ALA A 87 -4.91 -29.26 -23.78
CA ALA A 87 -4.25 -28.72 -22.60
C ALA A 87 -3.25 -29.75 -22.03
N VAL A 88 -2.10 -29.26 -21.59
CA VAL A 88 -1.08 -30.02 -20.85
C VAL A 88 -1.36 -29.84 -19.36
N GLN A 89 -1.33 -30.94 -18.60
CA GLN A 89 -1.45 -30.89 -17.14
C GLN A 89 -0.11 -31.20 -16.48
N ILE A 90 0.28 -30.38 -15.51
CA ILE A 90 1.48 -30.57 -14.70
C ILE A 90 1.11 -30.62 -13.22
N LEU A 91 1.82 -31.45 -12.46
CA LEU A 91 1.72 -31.47 -11.01
C LEU A 91 2.90 -30.71 -10.42
N VAL A 92 2.61 -29.75 -9.55
CA VAL A 92 3.61 -28.93 -8.84
C VAL A 92 3.29 -28.95 -7.34
N ARG A 93 4.30 -28.80 -6.48
CA ARG A 93 4.13 -28.82 -5.02
C ARG A 93 4.81 -27.63 -4.39
N THR A 94 4.13 -26.87 -3.53
CA THR A 94 4.71 -25.72 -2.82
C THR A 94 5.65 -26.20 -1.71
N LYS A 95 6.64 -25.38 -1.32
CA LYS A 95 7.50 -25.72 -0.18
C LYS A 95 6.73 -25.65 1.14
N PRO A 96 7.05 -26.49 2.14
CA PRO A 96 6.53 -26.33 3.48
C PRO A 96 7.04 -25.05 4.15
N ILE A 97 6.19 -24.42 4.95
CA ILE A 97 6.57 -23.35 5.87
C ILE A 97 6.75 -23.97 7.25
N PHE A 98 7.86 -23.64 7.89
CA PHE A 98 8.13 -23.99 9.28
C PHE A 98 8.03 -22.75 10.17
N GLY A 99 7.65 -22.96 11.42
CA GLY A 99 7.58 -21.90 12.42
C GLY A 99 6.26 -21.11 12.45
N PRO A 100 6.20 -20.01 13.21
CA PRO A 100 4.96 -19.29 13.50
C PRO A 100 4.17 -18.77 12.31
N MET A 101 4.84 -18.51 11.18
CA MET A 101 4.21 -18.01 9.94
C MET A 101 3.17 -18.96 9.36
N ILE A 102 3.19 -20.24 9.72
CA ILE A 102 2.16 -21.21 9.30
C ILE A 102 0.74 -20.79 9.74
N MET A 103 0.63 -20.02 10.83
CA MET A 103 -0.66 -19.56 11.36
C MET A 103 -1.32 -18.48 10.49
N CYS A 104 -0.57 -17.87 9.57
CA CYS A 104 -1.03 -16.74 8.77
C CYS A 104 -1.68 -17.14 7.41
N LYS A 105 -1.79 -18.46 7.10
CA LYS A 105 -2.44 -19.02 5.89
C LYS A 105 -1.81 -18.53 4.56
N PRO A 106 -2.33 -18.77 3.32
CA PRO A 106 -1.69 -18.27 2.08
C PRO A 106 -1.56 -16.74 1.99
N SER A 107 -2.35 -16.03 2.81
CA SER A 107 -2.22 -14.61 3.10
C SER A 107 -0.88 -14.23 3.75
N ALA A 108 -0.12 -15.20 4.27
CA ALA A 108 1.06 -15.04 5.12
C ALA A 108 2.35 -14.60 4.45
N VAL A 109 2.58 -14.94 3.18
CA VAL A 109 3.96 -14.95 2.68
C VAL A 109 4.11 -14.16 1.42
N ILE A 110 4.62 -12.96 1.55
CA ILE A 110 5.33 -12.32 0.45
C ILE A 110 6.81 -12.52 0.79
N HIS A 111 7.58 -13.19 -0.07
CA HIS A 111 9.01 -13.28 0.18
C HIS A 111 9.62 -11.87 0.09
N PRO A 112 10.55 -11.45 0.98
CA PRO A 112 11.07 -10.07 1.02
C PRO A 112 11.66 -9.55 -0.28
N ASP A 113 12.14 -10.44 -1.15
CA ASP A 113 12.69 -10.10 -2.47
C ASP A 113 11.61 -9.97 -3.57
N GLN A 114 10.35 -10.32 -3.28
CA GLN A 114 9.24 -10.29 -4.26
C GLN A 114 8.70 -8.92 -4.61
N PRO A 115 8.67 -7.92 -3.71
CA PRO A 115 8.24 -6.59 -4.08
C PRO A 115 9.04 -5.96 -5.23
N PHE A 116 10.19 -6.54 -5.59
CA PHE A 116 11.02 -6.13 -6.72
C PHE A 116 10.64 -6.78 -8.05
N SER A 117 9.67 -7.71 -8.09
CA SER A 117 9.20 -8.31 -9.34
C SER A 117 8.16 -7.42 -10.01
N ASP A 118 8.20 -7.34 -11.35
CA ASP A 118 7.25 -6.55 -12.13
C ASP A 118 5.80 -7.05 -11.96
N ASP A 119 5.64 -8.34 -11.65
CA ASP A 119 4.36 -9.01 -11.45
C ASP A 119 3.86 -8.93 -9.99
N PHE A 120 4.56 -8.21 -9.11
CA PHE A 120 4.19 -8.11 -7.70
C PHE A 120 2.76 -7.62 -7.47
N LEU A 121 2.27 -6.69 -8.28
CA LEU A 121 0.89 -6.21 -8.16
C LEU A 121 -0.16 -7.28 -8.50
N GLU A 122 0.17 -8.24 -9.37
CA GLU A 122 -0.70 -9.38 -9.66
C GLU A 122 -0.79 -10.31 -8.44
N CYS A 123 0.32 -10.49 -7.72
CA CYS A 123 0.34 -11.17 -6.43
C CYS A 123 -0.58 -10.46 -5.44
N VAL A 124 -0.42 -9.14 -5.26
CA VAL A 124 -1.28 -8.35 -4.37
C VAL A 124 -2.74 -8.51 -4.76
N GLN A 125 -3.08 -8.39 -6.06
CA GLN A 125 -4.44 -8.52 -6.55
C GLN A 125 -5.05 -9.89 -6.25
N ALA A 126 -4.29 -10.97 -6.40
CA ALA A 126 -4.72 -12.34 -6.15
C ALA A 126 -5.18 -12.58 -4.70
N GLN A 127 -4.62 -11.86 -3.73
CA GLN A 127 -4.85 -12.10 -2.31
C GLN A 127 -6.27 -11.68 -1.89
N LYS A 128 -7.11 -12.61 -1.43
CA LYS A 128 -8.52 -12.36 -1.07
C LYS A 128 -8.73 -11.95 0.39
N GLU A 129 -7.66 -11.91 1.17
CA GLU A 129 -7.72 -11.50 2.57
C GLU A 129 -7.54 -9.99 2.75
N ASN A 130 -8.08 -9.47 3.85
CA ASN A 130 -7.92 -8.06 4.22
C ASN A 130 -6.50 -7.70 4.63
N TYR A 131 -5.69 -8.68 4.99
CA TYR A 131 -4.33 -8.49 5.45
C TYR A 131 -3.43 -9.52 4.78
N MET A 132 -2.24 -9.07 4.40
CA MET A 132 -1.12 -9.94 4.05
C MET A 132 -0.05 -9.79 5.11
N PHE A 133 0.90 -10.73 5.12
CA PHE A 133 2.00 -10.71 6.09
C PHE A 133 3.33 -10.87 5.36
N ILE A 134 4.37 -10.30 5.94
CA ILE A 134 5.74 -10.50 5.50
C ILE A 134 6.63 -10.56 6.73
N GLU A 135 7.54 -11.52 6.77
CA GLU A 135 8.55 -11.58 7.82
C GLU A 135 9.50 -10.39 7.67
N LYS A 136 9.82 -9.72 8.79
CA LYS A 136 10.71 -8.57 8.77
C LYS A 136 12.13 -9.04 8.40
N PRO A 137 12.71 -8.60 7.26
CA PRO A 137 14.04 -9.05 6.88
C PRO A 137 15.10 -8.48 7.82
N THR A 138 16.23 -9.18 7.94
CA THR A 138 17.35 -8.76 8.80
C THR A 138 18.19 -7.64 8.18
N LYS A 139 18.10 -7.43 6.86
CA LYS A 139 18.76 -6.36 6.10
C LYS A 139 17.73 -5.65 5.21
N SER A 140 18.05 -4.42 4.80
CA SER A 140 17.28 -3.63 3.82
C SER A 140 15.80 -3.38 4.14
N VAL A 141 15.38 -3.38 5.43
CA VAL A 141 13.99 -3.09 5.84
C VAL A 141 13.49 -1.76 5.25
N GLN A 142 14.31 -0.70 5.29
CA GLN A 142 13.95 0.61 4.74
C GLN A 142 13.57 0.52 3.26
N GLU A 143 14.38 -0.20 2.48
CA GLU A 143 14.18 -0.34 1.03
C GLU A 143 12.95 -1.18 0.71
N LEU A 144 12.76 -2.27 1.46
CA LEU A 144 11.55 -3.08 1.41
C LEU A 144 10.31 -2.22 1.66
N LEU A 145 10.30 -1.41 2.73
CA LEU A 145 9.14 -0.58 3.06
C LEU A 145 8.86 0.48 1.99
N MET A 146 9.89 1.13 1.48
CA MET A 146 9.72 2.11 0.39
C MET A 146 9.11 1.45 -0.85
N LEU A 147 9.53 0.22 -1.16
CA LEU A 147 8.99 -0.53 -2.30
C LEU A 147 7.54 -0.99 -2.05
N LEU A 148 7.23 -1.47 -0.85
CA LEU A 148 5.85 -1.78 -0.45
C LEU A 148 4.96 -0.53 -0.57
N PHE A 149 5.44 0.64 -0.12
CA PHE A 149 4.70 1.90 -0.20
C PHE A 149 4.52 2.32 -1.67
N TYR A 150 5.54 2.13 -2.51
CA TYR A 150 5.44 2.32 -3.96
C TYR A 150 4.33 1.47 -4.61
N HIS A 151 4.08 0.28 -4.06
CA HIS A 151 3.03 -0.64 -4.47
C HIS A 151 1.73 -0.55 -3.64
N SER A 152 1.47 0.58 -2.95
CA SER A 152 0.26 0.86 -2.15
C SER A 152 0.10 0.06 -0.85
N LEU A 153 1.10 -0.73 -0.49
CA LEU A 153 1.09 -1.56 0.72
C LEU A 153 1.75 -0.83 1.86
N PHE A 154 0.96 -0.14 2.68
CA PHE A 154 1.46 0.32 3.97
C PHE A 154 1.78 -0.88 4.86
N ALA A 155 2.79 -0.74 5.71
CA ALA A 155 3.26 -1.80 6.58
C ALA A 155 3.04 -1.41 8.05
N LEU A 156 2.51 -2.32 8.83
CA LEU A 156 2.31 -2.17 10.27
C LEU A 156 3.21 -3.18 10.98
N PRO A 157 4.16 -2.76 11.83
CA PRO A 157 4.97 -3.70 12.59
C PRO A 157 4.08 -4.51 13.54
N SER A 158 4.37 -5.80 13.68
CA SER A 158 3.69 -6.69 14.61
C SER A 158 4.58 -7.88 14.96
N GLU A 159 4.12 -8.71 15.88
CA GLU A 159 4.82 -9.93 16.30
C GLU A 159 3.84 -11.10 16.34
N ILE A 160 4.28 -12.25 15.82
CA ILE A 160 3.54 -13.52 15.93
C ILE A 160 4.48 -14.57 16.50
N CYS A 161 4.21 -14.99 17.74
CA CYS A 161 5.01 -15.96 18.51
C CYS A 161 6.52 -15.67 18.47
N GLY A 162 6.93 -14.43 18.76
CA GLY A 162 8.34 -14.02 18.77
C GLY A 162 8.94 -13.71 17.39
N VAL A 163 8.18 -13.88 16.30
CA VAL A 163 8.62 -13.50 14.96
C VAL A 163 8.11 -12.11 14.63
N ASN A 164 9.05 -11.19 14.36
CA ASN A 164 8.74 -9.85 13.90
C ASN A 164 8.26 -9.88 12.46
N ILE A 165 7.11 -9.28 12.21
CA ILE A 165 6.48 -9.26 10.90
C ILE A 165 6.03 -7.84 10.55
N PHE A 166 5.71 -7.62 9.28
CA PHE A 166 4.82 -6.55 8.88
C PHE A 166 3.46 -7.12 8.46
N VAL A 167 2.41 -6.54 9.03
CA VAL A 167 1.03 -6.70 8.57
C VAL A 167 0.78 -5.67 7.48
N LEU A 168 0.31 -6.12 6.33
CA LEU A 168 0.06 -5.30 5.15
C LEU A 168 -1.45 -5.22 4.89
N PRO A 169 -2.11 -4.10 5.21
CA PRO A 169 -3.50 -3.86 4.83
C PRO A 169 -3.73 -4.06 3.33
N ASN A 170 -4.42 -5.15 2.98
CA ASN A 170 -4.71 -5.57 1.60
C ASN A 170 -6.19 -5.38 1.20
N GLY A 171 -7.09 -5.21 2.17
CA GLY A 171 -8.50 -4.84 2.03
C GLY A 171 -9.20 -5.44 0.81
N LYS A 172 -9.77 -6.64 1.01
CA LYS A 172 -10.34 -7.48 -0.04
C LYS A 172 -11.44 -6.78 -0.85
N ASP A 173 -12.23 -5.94 -0.18
CA ASP A 173 -13.36 -5.23 -0.77
C ASP A 173 -12.97 -3.86 -1.36
N GLY A 174 -11.74 -3.40 -1.13
CA GLY A 174 -11.24 -2.11 -1.59
C GLY A 174 -10.58 -1.25 -0.52
N ARG A 175 -10.42 0.05 -0.83
CA ARG A 175 -9.83 1.06 0.05
C ARG A 175 -10.68 2.32 0.13
N PHE A 176 -10.73 2.93 1.31
CA PHE A 176 -11.33 4.25 1.44
C PHE A 176 -10.39 5.29 0.85
N CYS A 177 -10.89 6.04 -0.12
CA CYS A 177 -10.14 7.09 -0.79
C CYS A 177 -11.02 8.32 -1.00
N ILE A 178 -10.38 9.47 -1.17
CA ILE A 178 -10.99 10.67 -1.74
C ILE A 178 -10.53 10.80 -3.20
N ASP A 179 -11.50 10.86 -4.13
CA ASP A 179 -11.25 11.09 -5.56
C ASP A 179 -11.06 12.60 -5.81
N LEU A 180 -9.80 13.04 -5.87
CA LEU A 180 -9.45 14.47 -5.93
C LEU A 180 -9.71 15.08 -7.31
N ARG A 181 -9.96 14.26 -8.34
CA ARG A 181 -10.37 14.72 -9.67
C ARG A 181 -11.80 15.28 -9.68
N TYR A 182 -12.60 14.96 -8.66
CA TYR A 182 -13.96 15.48 -8.55
C TYR A 182 -13.95 17.01 -8.33
N GLN A 183 -14.35 17.77 -9.36
CA GLN A 183 -14.31 19.24 -9.32
C GLN A 183 -15.42 19.88 -8.46
N GLY A 184 -16.40 19.10 -8.00
CA GLY A 184 -17.50 19.58 -7.17
C GLY A 184 -17.17 19.78 -5.68
N ILE A 185 -15.90 19.58 -5.26
CA ILE A 185 -15.54 19.68 -3.85
C ILE A 185 -15.39 21.13 -3.42
N GLU A 186 -16.29 21.58 -2.55
CA GLU A 186 -16.31 22.95 -2.05
C GLU A 186 -15.60 23.06 -0.69
N TRP A 187 -14.31 22.70 -0.62
CA TRP A 187 -13.48 22.81 0.59
C TRP A 187 -13.66 24.17 1.29
N ARG A 188 -13.66 25.21 0.46
CA ARG A 188 -13.74 26.63 0.80
C ARG A 188 -15.10 27.10 1.37
N ARG A 189 -16.17 26.30 1.33
CA ARG A 189 -17.49 26.69 1.86
C ARG A 189 -17.70 26.32 3.33
N ASN A 190 -16.76 25.61 3.94
CA ASN A 190 -16.90 25.23 5.35
C ASN A 190 -16.79 26.45 6.29
N LYS A 191 -17.86 26.70 7.07
CA LYS A 191 -17.93 27.84 7.99
C LYS A 191 -16.83 27.83 9.06
N LYS A 192 -16.45 26.65 9.58
CA LYS A 192 -15.43 26.54 10.64
C LYS A 192 -14.05 26.92 10.12
N ILE A 193 -13.68 26.44 8.94
CA ILE A 193 -12.39 26.81 8.32
C ILE A 193 -12.35 28.32 8.06
N ARG A 194 -13.42 28.93 7.55
CA ARG A 194 -13.48 30.39 7.33
C ARG A 194 -13.29 31.19 8.62
N ARG A 195 -13.91 30.76 9.72
CA ARG A 195 -13.70 31.39 11.04
C ARG A 195 -12.26 31.25 11.50
N LEU A 196 -11.68 30.07 11.33
CA LEU A 196 -10.31 29.79 11.73
C LEU A 196 -9.32 30.67 10.95
N VAL A 197 -9.47 30.78 9.62
CA VAL A 197 -8.68 31.70 8.78
C VAL A 197 -8.87 33.15 9.23
N ALA A 198 -10.12 33.60 9.41
CA ALA A 198 -10.42 34.97 9.81
C ALA A 198 -9.86 35.34 11.20
N SER A 199 -9.68 34.36 12.09
CA SER A 199 -9.07 34.59 13.41
C SER A 199 -7.59 35.00 13.33
N ASN A 200 -6.91 34.64 12.24
CA ASN A 200 -5.48 34.84 12.03
C ASN A 200 -4.57 34.21 13.13
N LYS A 201 -5.12 33.37 14.01
CA LYS A 201 -4.40 32.75 15.14
C LYS A 201 -3.60 31.51 14.78
N PHE A 202 -3.83 30.94 13.59
CA PHE A 202 -3.29 29.64 13.21
C PHE A 202 -2.48 29.70 11.92
N ALA A 203 -1.53 28.79 11.80
CA ALA A 203 -0.67 28.60 10.63
C ALA A 203 -0.58 27.11 10.28
N ILE A 204 -0.08 26.81 9.09
CA ILE A 204 0.29 25.45 8.68
C ILE A 204 1.80 25.35 8.59
N VAL A 205 2.36 24.22 8.99
CA VAL A 205 3.75 23.86 8.70
C VAL A 205 3.77 22.51 7.99
N VAL A 206 4.81 22.29 7.19
CA VAL A 206 5.07 21.02 6.52
C VAL A 206 6.45 20.56 6.91
N ASN A 207 6.57 19.31 7.36
CA ASN A 207 7.83 18.64 7.69
C ASN A 207 8.70 19.35 8.75
N ARG A 208 8.07 20.00 9.75
CA ARG A 208 8.77 20.70 10.85
C ARG A 208 9.88 19.84 11.47
N ASN A 209 9.48 18.66 11.95
CA ASN A 209 10.38 17.59 12.36
C ASN A 209 9.57 16.29 12.33
N ILE A 210 9.81 15.45 11.32
CA ILE A 210 9.05 14.21 11.12
C ILE A 210 9.15 13.28 12.33
N GLY A 211 10.32 13.18 12.98
CA GLY A 211 10.50 12.37 14.18
C GLY A 211 9.63 12.85 15.33
N ASP A 212 9.61 14.17 15.58
CA ASP A 212 8.75 14.76 16.61
C ASP A 212 7.27 14.56 16.29
N SER A 213 6.85 14.80 15.05
CA SER A 213 5.46 14.62 14.64
C SER A 213 5.00 13.16 14.77
N LEU A 214 5.87 12.18 14.44
CA LEU A 214 5.60 10.76 14.64
C LEU A 214 5.45 10.41 16.13
N ARG A 215 6.25 11.01 17.02
CA ARG A 215 6.09 10.85 18.48
C ARG A 215 4.80 11.46 19.00
N LEU A 216 4.40 12.63 18.51
CA LEU A 216 3.10 13.23 18.85
C LEU A 216 1.94 12.33 18.41
N ALA A 217 2.04 11.70 17.23
CA ALA A 217 1.07 10.73 16.77
C ALA A 217 1.06 9.46 17.64
N GLN A 218 2.24 8.93 17.97
CA GLN A 218 2.41 7.79 18.86
C GLN A 218 1.72 8.08 20.21
N GLU A 219 2.03 9.20 20.87
CA GLU A 219 1.41 9.62 22.14
C GLU A 219 -0.12 9.72 22.03
N TYR A 220 -0.62 10.32 20.95
CA TYR A 220 -2.06 10.44 20.69
C TYR A 220 -2.75 9.09 20.58
N HIS A 221 -2.10 8.09 19.96
CA HIS A 221 -2.64 6.75 19.76
C HIS A 221 -2.37 5.79 20.93
N SER A 222 -1.43 6.10 21.81
CA SER A 222 -1.13 5.31 23.01
C SER A 222 -2.23 5.38 24.08
N GLY A 223 -3.29 6.18 23.90
CA GLY A 223 -4.45 6.17 24.78
C GLY A 223 -5.19 4.83 24.80
N PRO A 224 -6.12 4.60 25.75
CA PRO A 224 -6.87 3.34 25.86
C PRO A 224 -7.55 2.98 24.53
N PRO A 225 -7.36 1.76 23.97
CA PRO A 225 -6.78 0.57 24.59
C PRO A 225 -5.28 0.35 24.29
N ASN A 226 -4.41 1.30 24.65
CA ASN A 226 -2.94 1.18 24.80
C ASN A 226 -2.21 0.39 23.70
N SER A 227 -2.71 0.44 22.46
CA SER A 227 -2.12 -0.28 21.34
C SER A 227 -1.94 0.70 20.20
N THR A 228 -0.69 1.10 20.02
CA THR A 228 -0.23 1.82 18.85
C THR A 228 0.73 0.92 18.10
N TRP A 229 0.63 0.91 16.77
CA TRP A 229 1.59 0.26 15.89
C TRP A 229 2.84 1.12 15.66
N LEU A 230 2.84 2.38 16.12
CA LEU A 230 4.00 3.26 16.11
C LEU A 230 4.85 2.98 17.33
N ASP A 231 5.65 1.90 17.32
CA ASP A 231 6.71 1.72 18.32
C ASP A 231 7.92 2.62 18.02
N ASP A 232 8.85 2.72 18.96
CA ASP A 232 10.03 3.59 18.84
C ASP A 232 10.93 3.23 17.66
N ASP A 233 11.08 1.93 17.37
CA ASP A 233 11.90 1.46 16.24
C ASP A 233 11.27 1.86 14.91
N TYR A 234 9.94 1.76 14.79
CA TYR A 234 9.20 2.12 13.59
C TYR A 234 9.14 3.64 13.40
N VAL A 235 9.04 4.41 14.49
CA VAL A 235 9.17 5.88 14.45
C VAL A 235 10.55 6.28 13.91
N ALA A 236 11.64 5.68 14.42
CA ALA A 236 12.98 5.95 13.93
C ALA A 236 13.13 5.59 12.45
N LEU A 237 12.61 4.43 12.05
CA LEU A 237 12.64 3.94 10.67
C LEU A 237 11.91 4.88 9.70
N LEU A 238 10.68 5.31 10.02
CA LEU A 238 9.92 6.26 9.19
C LEU A 238 10.60 7.64 9.12
N ALA A 239 11.21 8.10 10.21
CA ALA A 239 11.96 9.35 10.22
C ALA A 239 13.21 9.28 9.32
N ASP A 240 13.93 8.15 9.31
CA ASP A 240 15.08 7.94 8.42
C ASP A 240 14.67 7.77 6.96
N MET A 241 13.55 7.08 6.71
CA MET A 241 12.90 7.02 5.41
C MET A 241 12.58 8.43 4.87
N ALA A 242 12.08 9.33 5.72
CA ALA A 242 11.78 10.71 5.31
C ALA A 242 13.03 11.50 4.88
N LYS A 243 14.20 11.22 5.47
CA LYS A 243 15.48 11.86 5.10
C LYS A 243 16.07 11.31 3.80
N SER A 244 15.75 10.06 3.47
CA SER A 244 16.32 9.34 2.32
C SER A 244 15.20 8.75 1.46
N PRO A 245 14.42 9.59 0.75
CA PRO A 245 13.35 9.12 -0.12
C PRO A 245 13.91 8.20 -1.23
N LYS A 246 13.18 7.12 -1.54
CA LYS A 246 13.47 6.18 -2.62
C LYS A 246 12.20 5.91 -3.41
N PHE A 247 12.35 5.52 -4.68
CA PHE A 247 11.22 5.15 -5.57
C PHE A 247 10.12 6.24 -5.66
N GLY A 248 10.48 7.51 -5.48
CA GLY A 248 9.54 8.63 -5.45
C GLY A 248 8.68 8.76 -4.18
N VAL A 249 8.82 7.85 -3.21
CA VAL A 249 8.08 7.89 -1.94
C VAL A 249 8.67 8.97 -1.03
N ARG A 250 7.85 9.97 -0.68
CA ARG A 250 8.22 11.06 0.23
C ARG A 250 7.33 11.06 1.45
N ILE A 251 7.84 10.58 2.58
CA ILE A 251 7.15 10.70 3.87
C ILE A 251 7.09 12.18 4.26
N MET A 252 5.92 12.62 4.68
CA MET A 252 5.69 14.00 5.06
C MET A 252 4.67 14.14 6.19
N CYS A 253 4.72 15.29 6.85
CA CYS A 253 3.75 15.69 7.85
C CYS A 253 3.24 17.10 7.57
N VAL A 254 1.93 17.29 7.62
CA VAL A 254 1.30 18.61 7.60
C VAL A 254 0.66 18.86 8.97
N GLU A 255 1.05 19.94 9.64
CA GLU A 255 0.59 20.26 10.99
C GLU A 255 -0.13 21.62 11.04
N LEU A 256 -1.15 21.73 11.89
CA LEU A 256 -1.83 22.97 12.23
C LEU A 256 -1.25 23.52 13.54
N LEU A 257 -0.75 24.76 13.52
CA LEU A 257 -0.13 25.40 14.69
C LEU A 257 -0.95 26.58 15.18
N GLU A 258 -0.97 26.80 16.49
CA GLU A 258 -1.33 28.08 17.09
C GLU A 258 -0.12 29.02 17.09
N LYS A 259 -0.24 30.19 16.46
CA LYS A 259 0.88 31.12 16.24
C LYS A 259 1.46 31.69 17.53
N SER A 260 0.62 32.01 18.52
CA SER A 260 1.06 32.68 19.75
C SER A 260 1.95 31.79 20.63
N THR A 261 1.76 30.47 20.55
CA THR A 261 2.44 29.49 21.40
C THR A 261 3.35 28.56 20.62
N SER A 262 3.26 28.57 19.28
CA SER A 262 3.85 27.56 18.38
C SER A 262 3.42 26.13 18.69
N LYS A 263 2.29 25.96 19.42
CA LYS A 263 1.78 24.65 19.81
C LYS A 263 1.15 23.96 18.60
N VAL A 264 1.48 22.68 18.40
CA VAL A 264 0.83 21.82 17.42
C VAL A 264 -0.57 21.47 17.93
N MET A 265 -1.59 21.73 17.11
CA MET A 265 -2.99 21.48 17.45
C MET A 265 -3.50 20.17 16.85
N ALA A 266 -3.07 19.89 15.62
CA ALA A 266 -3.36 18.66 14.89
C ALA A 266 -2.27 18.40 13.84
N GLY A 267 -2.12 17.15 13.43
CA GLY A 267 -1.18 16.75 12.38
C GLY A 267 -1.72 15.59 11.54
N CYS A 268 -1.25 15.52 10.30
CA CYS A 268 -1.48 14.43 9.37
C CYS A 268 -0.14 13.94 8.86
N LEU A 269 0.16 12.67 9.09
CA LEU A 269 1.35 11.97 8.63
C LEU A 269 0.96 11.04 7.48
N GLY A 270 1.74 11.11 6.43
CA GLY A 270 1.51 10.37 5.21
C GLY A 270 2.74 10.27 4.35
N TYR A 271 2.57 9.79 3.13
CA TYR A 271 3.55 9.92 2.08
C TYR A 271 2.90 10.36 0.77
N ALA A 272 3.65 11.15 0.01
CA ALA A 272 3.34 11.46 -1.38
C ALA A 272 4.13 10.53 -2.31
N LEU A 273 3.51 10.14 -3.42
CA LEU A 273 4.12 9.35 -4.48
C LEU A 273 3.44 9.72 -5.80
N GLY A 274 4.16 10.34 -6.72
CA GLY A 274 3.53 10.93 -7.91
C GLY A 274 2.33 11.80 -7.52
N SER A 275 1.21 11.60 -8.20
CA SER A 275 -0.05 12.31 -7.96
C SER A 275 -0.99 11.57 -7.01
N VAL A 276 -0.47 10.59 -6.25
CA VAL A 276 -1.19 9.97 -5.12
C VAL A 276 -0.62 10.42 -3.78
N TYR A 277 -1.50 10.48 -2.78
CA TYR A 277 -1.13 10.76 -1.39
C TYR A 277 -1.78 9.71 -0.48
N HIS A 278 -0.99 9.12 0.42
CA HIS A 278 -1.51 8.23 1.46
C HIS A 278 -1.31 8.87 2.82
N ASP A 279 -2.38 9.12 3.58
CA ASP A 279 -2.29 9.39 5.01
C ASP A 279 -2.41 8.08 5.78
N PHE A 280 -1.38 7.76 6.55
CA PHE A 280 -1.37 6.57 7.40
C PHE A 280 -1.74 6.89 8.85
N THR A 281 -1.62 8.15 9.28
CA THR A 281 -2.13 8.56 10.60
C THR A 281 -2.47 10.05 10.70
N MET A 282 -3.42 10.37 11.58
CA MET A 282 -3.79 11.72 11.97
C MET A 282 -3.94 11.82 13.48
N PHE A 283 -3.51 12.94 14.04
CA PHE A 283 -3.61 13.23 15.47
C PHE A 283 -4.20 14.61 15.74
N THR A 284 -4.83 14.78 16.90
CA THR A 284 -5.36 16.06 17.37
C THR A 284 -5.07 16.20 18.86
N LEU A 285 -4.11 17.06 19.20
CA LEU A 285 -3.62 17.19 20.57
C LEU A 285 -4.55 18.03 21.44
N GLU A 286 -5.39 18.88 20.82
CA GLU A 286 -6.37 19.66 21.54
C GLU A 286 -7.77 19.47 20.95
N ARG A 287 -8.66 18.87 21.74
CA ARG A 287 -10.06 18.75 21.35
C ARG A 287 -10.73 20.12 21.48
N SER A 288 -11.31 20.58 20.38
CA SER A 288 -12.04 21.84 20.34
C SER A 288 -13.37 21.68 19.61
N ALA A 289 -14.32 22.58 19.89
CA ALA A 289 -15.56 22.67 19.13
C ALA A 289 -15.31 22.97 17.64
N GLU A 290 -14.15 23.55 17.31
CA GLU A 290 -13.72 23.80 15.94
C GLU A 290 -13.35 22.51 15.20
N GLY A 291 -12.84 21.49 15.90
CA GLY A 291 -12.47 20.20 15.32
C GLY A 291 -11.22 20.31 14.45
N PHE A 292 -10.07 20.59 15.09
CA PHE A 292 -8.81 20.88 14.40
C PHE A 292 -8.37 19.78 13.43
N GLY A 293 -8.52 18.50 13.78
CA GLY A 293 -8.28 17.39 12.85
C GLY A 293 -9.10 17.52 11.56
N THR A 294 -10.42 17.68 11.67
CA THR A 294 -11.31 17.88 10.52
C THR A 294 -10.95 19.13 9.69
N ILE A 295 -10.52 20.21 10.35
CA ILE A 295 -10.09 21.43 9.65
C ILE A 295 -8.80 21.15 8.87
N LEU A 296 -7.80 20.55 9.52
CA LEU A 296 -6.53 20.17 8.88
C LEU A 296 -6.76 19.26 7.68
N THR A 297 -7.60 18.22 7.81
CA THR A 297 -7.95 17.32 6.72
C THR A 297 -8.53 18.07 5.51
N LYS A 298 -9.37 19.09 5.74
CA LYS A 298 -9.96 19.87 4.64
C LYS A 298 -8.98 20.86 4.01
N LEU A 299 -8.06 21.42 4.80
CA LEU A 299 -6.96 22.26 4.31
C LEU A 299 -6.00 21.43 3.45
N LEU A 300 -5.67 20.22 3.90
CA LEU A 300 -4.84 19.28 3.15
C LEU A 300 -5.54 18.82 1.87
N GLY A 301 -6.82 18.44 1.94
CA GLY A 301 -7.59 18.03 0.76
C GLY A 301 -7.68 19.12 -0.32
N GLU A 302 -7.87 20.38 0.09
CA GLU A 302 -7.81 21.51 -0.84
C GLU A 302 -6.42 21.65 -1.46
N SER A 303 -5.37 21.56 -0.64
CA SER A 303 -3.99 21.71 -1.09
C SER A 303 -3.62 20.61 -2.10
N LEU A 304 -3.91 19.35 -1.78
CA LEU A 304 -3.72 18.20 -2.68
C LEU A 304 -4.45 18.40 -4.02
N GLN A 305 -5.73 18.78 -3.99
CA GLN A 305 -6.49 19.02 -5.22
C GLN A 305 -5.91 20.18 -6.04
N ARG A 306 -5.47 21.26 -5.40
CA ARG A 306 -4.84 22.42 -6.07
C ARG A 306 -3.47 22.12 -6.64
N CYS A 307 -2.74 21.20 -6.02
CA CYS A 307 -1.47 20.69 -6.49
C CYS A 307 -1.63 19.73 -7.69
N GLY A 308 -2.84 19.23 -7.97
CA GLY A 308 -3.08 18.28 -9.06
C GLY A 308 -2.85 16.81 -8.66
N TYR A 309 -3.05 16.47 -7.39
CA TYR A 309 -3.14 15.07 -6.97
C TYR A 309 -4.47 14.46 -7.44
N ASP A 310 -4.44 13.20 -7.84
CA ASP A 310 -5.58 12.46 -8.37
C ASP A 310 -6.30 11.64 -7.30
N LEU A 311 -5.54 11.06 -6.36
CA LEU A 311 -6.05 10.10 -5.39
C LEU A 311 -5.47 10.36 -3.99
N TRP A 312 -6.35 10.45 -3.00
CA TRP A 312 -5.96 10.47 -1.59
C TRP A 312 -6.46 9.21 -0.88
N TYR A 313 -5.54 8.33 -0.49
CA TYR A 313 -5.78 7.01 0.08
C TYR A 313 -5.71 7.03 1.63
N TRP A 314 -6.77 6.59 2.33
CA TRP A 314 -6.92 6.67 3.80
C TRP A 314 -6.91 5.33 4.53
N GLY A 315 -6.63 4.23 3.84
CA GLY A 315 -6.71 2.88 4.43
C GLY A 315 -8.13 2.32 4.47
N PHE A 316 -8.50 1.77 5.63
CA PHE A 316 -9.81 1.19 5.90
C PHE A 316 -10.83 2.24 6.35
N ARG A 317 -12.06 2.11 5.85
CA ARG A 317 -13.15 3.02 6.22
C ARG A 317 -13.55 2.82 7.67
N ILE A 318 -13.40 3.85 8.50
CA ILE A 318 -13.87 3.91 9.88
C ILE A 318 -14.88 5.04 10.07
N ASP A 319 -15.65 5.02 11.17
CA ASP A 319 -16.88 5.80 11.28
C ASP A 319 -16.72 7.31 11.15
N TYR A 320 -15.63 7.89 11.66
CA TYR A 320 -15.41 9.34 11.54
C TYR A 320 -15.24 9.79 10.08
N MET A 321 -14.82 8.87 9.19
CA MET A 321 -14.58 9.16 7.77
C MET A 321 -15.88 9.39 7.00
N LYS A 322 -17.03 8.94 7.54
CA LYS A 322 -18.36 9.13 6.94
C LYS A 322 -18.65 10.59 6.59
N GLN A 323 -18.13 11.54 7.35
CA GLN A 323 -18.34 12.98 7.09
C GLN A 323 -17.66 13.49 5.80
N PHE A 324 -16.73 12.72 5.24
CA PHE A 324 -16.03 13.01 3.99
C PHE A 324 -16.66 12.28 2.80
N GLU A 325 -17.62 11.39 3.03
CA GLU A 325 -18.42 10.80 1.97
C GLU A 325 -19.34 11.85 1.32
N GLY A 326 -19.71 11.62 0.06
CA GLY A 326 -20.56 12.53 -0.71
C GLY A 326 -19.85 13.83 -1.09
N LYS A 327 -20.00 14.89 -0.29
CA LYS A 327 -19.56 16.26 -0.66
C LYS A 327 -18.05 16.42 -0.84
N TYR A 328 -17.26 15.56 -0.21
CA TYR A 328 -15.80 15.59 -0.29
C TYR A 328 -15.24 14.43 -1.11
N GLY A 329 -16.09 13.67 -1.82
CA GLY A 329 -15.66 12.60 -2.73
C GLY A 329 -15.11 11.34 -2.05
N GLY A 330 -15.24 11.22 -0.72
CA GLY A 330 -14.86 10.01 0.02
C GLY A 330 -15.72 8.82 -0.39
N LYS A 331 -15.09 7.70 -0.75
CA LYS A 331 -15.73 6.44 -1.12
C LYS A 331 -14.80 5.26 -0.93
N ILE A 332 -15.38 4.07 -0.81
CA ILE A 332 -14.62 2.83 -0.97
C ILE A 332 -14.42 2.60 -2.48
N ILE A 333 -13.17 2.57 -2.92
CA ILE A 333 -12.79 2.19 -4.29
C ILE A 333 -12.50 0.67 -4.28
N PRO A 334 -13.17 -0.15 -5.12
CA PRO A 334 -12.93 -1.58 -5.21
C PRO A 334 -11.46 -1.91 -5.46
N LYS A 335 -10.96 -3.01 -4.90
CA LYS A 335 -9.52 -3.36 -4.93
C LYS A 335 -8.91 -3.36 -6.35
N PRO A 336 -9.52 -3.97 -7.39
CA PRO A 336 -8.95 -3.92 -8.74
C PRO A 336 -8.87 -2.49 -9.31
N GLU A 337 -9.92 -1.68 -9.07
CA GLU A 337 -9.94 -0.28 -9.51
C GLU A 337 -8.92 0.57 -8.73
N PHE A 338 -8.73 0.32 -7.44
CA PHE A 338 -7.73 0.99 -6.61
C PHE A 338 -6.31 0.71 -7.11
N LEU A 339 -5.96 -0.56 -7.34
CA LEU A 339 -4.62 -0.94 -7.82
C LEU A 339 -4.35 -0.38 -9.23
N GLN A 340 -5.35 -0.38 -10.10
CA GLN A 340 -5.25 0.24 -11.42
C GLN A 340 -4.96 1.75 -11.32
N ARG A 341 -5.75 2.47 -10.53
CA ARG A 341 -5.56 3.92 -10.31
C ARG A 341 -4.22 4.22 -9.64
N TRP A 342 -3.84 3.45 -8.62
CA TRP A 342 -2.56 3.62 -7.96
C TRP A 342 -1.40 3.49 -8.94
N THR A 343 -1.39 2.43 -9.75
CA THR A 343 -0.37 2.19 -10.78
C THR A 343 -0.35 3.30 -11.82
N GLN A 344 -1.51 3.80 -12.23
CA GLN A 344 -1.61 4.89 -13.18
C GLN A 344 -1.00 6.20 -12.65
N TYR A 345 -1.21 6.51 -11.37
CA TYR A 345 -0.93 7.84 -10.81
C TYR A 345 0.39 7.92 -10.03
N ARG A 346 0.95 6.80 -9.55
CA ARG A 346 2.18 6.79 -8.74
C ARG A 346 3.42 7.32 -9.47
N ASP A 347 3.43 7.25 -10.81
CA ASP A 347 4.54 7.69 -11.66
C ASP A 347 4.27 9.05 -12.33
N ILE A 348 3.05 9.58 -12.22
CA ILE A 348 2.67 10.89 -12.77
C ILE A 348 2.93 11.95 -11.71
N GLN A 349 3.69 13.00 -12.02
CA GLN A 349 3.92 14.08 -11.06
C GLN A 349 2.71 15.03 -10.97
N PRO A 350 2.40 15.55 -9.77
CA PRO A 350 1.42 16.63 -9.61
C PRO A 350 1.98 17.92 -10.23
N ALA A 351 1.12 18.93 -10.42
CA ALA A 351 1.52 20.23 -10.94
C ALA A 351 2.51 20.99 -10.02
N CYS A 352 2.41 20.75 -8.72
CA CYS A 352 3.43 21.11 -7.72
C CYS A 352 3.30 20.21 -6.49
N THR A 353 4.29 20.21 -5.61
CA THR A 353 4.20 19.47 -4.35
C THR A 353 3.36 20.25 -3.33
N VAL A 354 2.81 19.54 -2.33
CA VAL A 354 2.03 20.17 -1.24
C VAL A 354 2.88 21.16 -0.44
N ASP A 355 4.14 20.82 -0.19
CA ASP A 355 5.11 21.70 0.47
C ASP A 355 5.34 22.98 -0.34
N GLU A 356 5.63 22.89 -1.65
CA GLU A 356 5.77 24.05 -2.54
C GLU A 356 4.50 24.92 -2.57
N TYR A 357 3.32 24.31 -2.62
CA TYR A 357 2.05 25.04 -2.63
C TYR A 357 1.83 25.82 -1.33
N ILE A 358 2.09 25.20 -0.18
CA ILE A 358 1.95 25.85 1.13
C ILE A 358 3.02 26.95 1.29
N TYR A 359 4.27 26.69 0.93
CA TYR A 359 5.36 27.69 0.99
C TYR A 359 5.11 28.90 0.07
N SER A 360 4.39 28.72 -1.03
CA SER A 360 4.02 29.81 -1.93
C SER A 360 2.97 30.78 -1.36
N GLY A 361 2.40 30.48 -0.18
CA GLY A 361 1.37 31.31 0.46
C GLY A 361 0.00 31.23 -0.20
N LYS A 362 -0.21 30.28 -1.12
CA LYS A 362 -1.50 30.06 -1.81
C LYS A 362 -2.52 29.30 -0.96
N SER A 363 -2.08 28.64 0.11
CA SER A 363 -2.93 27.95 1.08
C SER A 363 -3.83 28.91 1.87
N TRP A 364 -4.90 28.37 2.46
CA TRP A 364 -5.85 29.12 3.27
C TRP A 364 -5.27 29.74 4.54
N LEU A 365 -4.30 29.05 5.13
CA LEU A 365 -3.54 29.53 6.27
C LEU A 365 -2.12 29.84 5.82
N PRO A 366 -1.48 30.86 6.43
CA PRO A 366 -0.09 31.17 6.13
C PRO A 366 0.80 30.02 6.58
N TYR A 367 1.93 29.89 5.87
CA TYR A 367 3.01 29.03 6.29
C TYR A 367 3.70 29.59 7.54
N ALA A 368 4.04 28.74 8.52
CA ALA A 368 4.91 29.07 9.64
C ALA A 368 6.33 28.59 9.33
N VAL A 369 7.30 29.50 9.46
CA VAL A 369 8.74 29.20 9.30
C VAL A 369 9.26 28.48 10.53
#